data_AF-A0A926FNK7-F1
#
_entry.id   AF-A0A926FNK7-F1
#
_cell.length_a   1.000
_cell.length_b   1.000
_cell.length_c   1.000
_cell.angle_alpha   90.00
_cell.angle_beta   90.00
_cell.angle_gamma   90.00
#
_symmetry.space_group_name_H-M   'P 1'
#
loop_
_entity.id
_entity.type
_entity.pdbx_description
1 polymer ?
#
loop_
_entity_poly.entity_id
_entity_poly.type
_entity_poly.pdbx_seq_one_letter_code
_entity_poly.pdbx_strand_id
1 'polypeptide(L)'
;MVELDALTDRYPNFKLTTVVKAEKSQSGINLLVHEIQGEYKTIAHMDVYISGGLISLMLRERLVSMLDATPQNIFSDAFARLMN
;
A
#
# COMPACT_ATOMS: atom_id res chain seq x y z
N MET A 1 -2.00 18.13 3.63
CA MET A 1 -0.61 17.66 3.43
C MET A 1 0.21 17.97 4.67
N VAL A 2 0.09 19.21 5.17
CA VAL A 2 0.64 19.71 6.45
C VAL A 2 0.37 18.78 7.66
N GLU A 3 -0.74 18.06 7.68
CA GLU A 3 -1.16 17.23 8.82
C GLU A 3 -0.42 15.89 8.90
N LEU A 4 -0.10 15.27 7.76
CA LEU A 4 0.62 13.99 7.74
C LEU A 4 2.13 14.20 7.93
N ASP A 5 2.67 15.30 7.41
CA ASP A 5 4.07 15.70 7.62
C ASP A 5 4.33 16.02 9.10
N ALA A 6 3.37 16.64 9.79
CA ALA A 6 3.49 16.88 11.24
C ALA A 6 3.57 15.57 12.06
N LEU A 7 3.03 14.46 11.55
CA LEU A 7 3.16 13.15 12.20
C LEU A 7 4.56 12.57 12.04
N THR A 8 5.25 12.81 10.91
CA THR A 8 6.63 12.34 10.73
C THR A 8 7.60 13.03 11.68
N ASP A 9 7.38 14.30 12.00
CA ASP A 9 8.20 15.02 12.98
C ASP A 9 7.98 14.53 14.40
N ARG A 10 6.75 14.12 14.72
CA ARG A 10 6.34 13.73 16.06
C ARG A 10 6.69 12.27 16.40
N TYR A 11 6.69 11.38 15.41
CA TYR A 11 6.85 9.95 15.64
C TYR A 11 8.05 9.41 14.84
N PRO A 12 9.19 9.10 15.48
CA PRO A 12 10.43 8.74 14.79
C PRO A 12 10.36 7.39 14.06
N ASN A 13 9.37 6.56 14.37
CA ASN A 13 9.09 5.29 13.70
C ASN A 13 7.99 5.41 12.63
N PHE A 14 7.43 6.60 12.42
CA PHE A 14 6.45 6.85 11.38
C PHE A 14 7.13 7.42 10.15
N LYS A 15 6.95 6.77 9.01
CA LYS A 15 7.43 7.26 7.72
C LYS A 15 6.25 7.47 6.78
N LEU A 16 6.26 8.61 6.11
CA LEU A 16 5.29 8.96 5.08
C LEU A 16 5.96 8.97 3.72
N THR A 17 5.35 8.27 2.76
CA THR A 17 5.77 8.28 1.36
C THR A 17 4.56 8.62 0.50
N THR A 18 4.70 9.66 -0.36
CA THR A 18 3.62 10.09 -1.27
C THR A 18 3.97 9.69 -2.70
N VAL A 19 3.11 8.89 -3.32
CA VAL A 19 3.25 8.46 -4.73
C VAL A 19 2.19 9.16 -5.58
N VAL A 20 2.63 9.96 -6.56
CA VAL A 20 1.73 10.71 -7.44
C VAL A 20 1.73 10.09 -8.84
N LYS A 21 0.56 9.64 -9.30
CA LYS A 21 0.36 9.19 -10.68
C LYS A 21 0.11 10.40 -11.59
N ALA A 22 1.00 10.65 -12.54
CA ALA A 22 0.75 11.61 -13.62
C ALA A 22 -0.27 11.05 -14.64
N GLU A 23 -1.05 11.90 -15.30
CA GLU A 23 -2.13 11.48 -16.23
C GLU A 23 -1.71 10.45 -17.29
N LYS A 24 -0.46 10.53 -17.78
CA LYS A 24 0.09 9.66 -18.84
C LYS A 24 1.01 8.54 -18.32
N SER A 25 1.11 8.36 -17.01
CA SER A 25 2.01 7.38 -16.40
C SER A 25 1.36 5.99 -16.27
N GLN A 26 2.18 4.98 -15.94
CA GLN A 26 1.76 3.60 -15.70
C GLN A 26 0.60 3.51 -14.68
N SER A 27 0.04 2.31 -14.54
CA SER A 27 -0.95 2.02 -13.48
C SER A 27 -0.43 2.51 -12.12
N GLY A 28 -1.27 3.29 -11.40
CA GLY A 28 -0.91 3.81 -10.07
C GLY A 28 -0.60 2.69 -9.06
N ILE A 29 -1.15 1.50 -9.28
CA ILE A 29 -0.85 0.30 -8.49
C ILE A 29 0.61 -0.13 -8.68
N ASN A 30 1.10 -0.16 -9.92
CA ASN A 30 2.49 -0.55 -10.19
C ASN A 30 3.46 0.47 -9.61
N LEU A 31 3.14 1.77 -9.72
CA LEU A 31 3.94 2.82 -9.09
C LEU A 31 4.02 2.64 -7.58
N LEU A 32 2.89 2.38 -6.92
CA LEU A 32 2.86 2.13 -5.47
C LEU A 32 3.69 0.90 -5.10
N VAL A 33 3.54 -0.21 -5.82
CA VAL A 33 4.27 -1.46 -5.54
C VAL A 33 5.77 -1.27 -5.74
N HIS A 34 6.19 -0.56 -6.78
CA HIS A 34 7.60 -0.25 -7.02
C HIS A 34 8.20 0.63 -5.93
N GLU A 35 7.45 1.62 -5.42
CA GLU A 35 7.91 2.44 -4.31
C GLU A 35 8.11 1.59 -3.04
N ILE A 36 7.15 0.71 -2.73
CA ILE A 36 7.26 -0.21 -1.59
C ILE A 36 8.46 -1.14 -1.76
N GLN A 37 8.71 -1.67 -2.97
CA GLN A 37 9.90 -2.50 -3.26
C GLN A 37 11.22 -1.75 -3.14
N GLY A 38 11.24 -0.45 -3.45
CA GLY A 38 12.43 0.38 -3.26
C GLY A 38 12.83 0.51 -1.79
N GLU A 39 11.87 0.35 -0.88
CA GLU A 39 12.06 0.50 0.55
C GLU A 39 12.19 -0.83 1.29
N TYR A 40 11.42 -1.83 0.88
CA TYR A 40 11.30 -3.11 1.57
C TYR A 40 11.65 -4.26 0.63
N LYS A 41 12.61 -5.09 1.04
CA LYS A 41 12.93 -6.33 0.32
C LYS A 41 11.81 -7.37 0.39
N THR A 42 11.06 -7.39 1.49
CA THR A 42 9.91 -8.26 1.73
C THR A 42 9.00 -7.62 2.79
N ILE A 43 7.69 -7.90 2.72
CA ILE A 43 6.70 -7.48 3.73
C ILE A 43 5.96 -8.66 4.35
N ALA A 44 6.49 -9.89 4.23
CA ALA A 44 5.83 -11.12 4.69
C ALA A 44 5.39 -11.11 6.18
N HIS A 45 6.12 -10.35 7.00
CA HIS A 45 5.93 -10.24 8.46
C HIS A 45 5.10 -9.01 8.87
N MET A 46 4.61 -8.21 7.92
CA MET A 46 3.90 -6.97 8.19
C MET A 46 2.39 -7.17 8.13
N ASP A 47 1.67 -6.40 8.92
CA ASP A 47 0.25 -6.16 8.76
C ASP A 47 0.04 -5.02 7.76
N VAL A 48 -0.73 -5.28 6.70
CA VAL A 48 -0.94 -4.34 5.60
C VAL A 48 -2.39 -3.89 5.60
N TYR A 49 -2.60 -2.59 5.77
CA TYR A 49 -3.93 -1.97 5.75
C TYR A 49 -4.12 -1.18 4.46
N ILE A 50 -5.14 -1.56 3.67
CA ILE A 50 -5.43 -0.94 2.37
C ILE A 50 -6.83 -0.33 2.40
N SER A 51 -6.90 0.98 2.15
CA SER A 51 -8.17 1.69 1.93
C SER A 51 -8.23 2.22 0.50
N GLY A 52 -9.41 2.07 -0.13
CA GLY A 52 -9.63 2.38 -1.54
C GLY A 52 -10.64 1.42 -2.17
N GLY A 53 -11.16 1.77 -3.36
CA GLY A 53 -12.18 0.99 -4.06
C GLY A 53 -11.64 -0.33 -4.67
N LEU A 54 -11.99 -0.60 -5.94
CA LEU A 54 -11.58 -1.82 -6.66
C LEU A 54 -10.06 -2.06 -6.71
N ILE A 55 -9.26 -1.01 -6.54
CA ILE A 55 -7.80 -1.05 -6.53
C ILE A 55 -7.24 -1.99 -5.44
N SER A 56 -7.94 -2.14 -4.32
CA SER A 56 -7.46 -2.91 -3.16
C SER A 56 -7.25 -4.40 -3.48
N LEU A 57 -8.07 -4.99 -4.36
CA LEU A 57 -7.90 -6.38 -4.81
C LEU A 57 -6.62 -6.55 -5.64
N MET A 58 -6.48 -5.72 -6.67
CA MET A 58 -5.32 -5.77 -7.57
C MET A 58 -4.02 -5.48 -6.82
N LEU A 59 -4.06 -4.57 -5.84
CA LEU A 59 -2.89 -4.28 -5.00
C LEU A 59 -2.52 -5.48 -4.14
N ARG A 60 -3.50 -6.16 -3.52
CA ARG A 60 -3.24 -7.38 -2.73
C ARG A 60 -2.49 -8.43 -3.55
N GLU A 61 -2.96 -8.75 -4.75
CA GLU A 61 -2.32 -9.74 -5.62
C GLU A 61 -0.87 -9.37 -5.95
N ARG A 62 -0.59 -8.08 -6.20
CA ARG A 62 0.76 -7.59 -6.45
C ARG A 62 1.65 -7.69 -5.23
N LEU A 63 1.16 -7.32 -4.04
CA LEU A 63 1.93 -7.41 -2.81
C LEU A 63 2.28 -8.86 -2.46
N VAL A 64 1.34 -9.79 -2.63
CA VAL A 64 1.59 -11.23 -2.40
C VAL A 64 2.63 -11.77 -3.38
N SER A 65 2.51 -11.43 -4.66
CA SER A 65 3.39 -11.98 -5.71
C SER A 65 4.77 -11.32 -5.80
N MET A 66 4.90 -10.05 -5.41
CA MET A 66 6.11 -9.26 -5.63
C MET A 66 6.89 -8.91 -4.37
N LEU A 67 6.27 -9.05 -3.19
CA LEU A 67 6.84 -8.68 -1.89
C LEU A 67 6.62 -9.75 -0.81
N ASP A 68 6.17 -10.94 -1.20
CA ASP A 68 5.87 -12.08 -0.33
C ASP A 68 4.89 -11.77 0.80
N ALA A 69 3.98 -10.81 0.59
CA ALA A 69 3.01 -10.43 1.61
C ALA A 69 2.11 -11.62 1.99
N THR A 70 1.93 -11.85 3.29
CA THR A 70 1.08 -12.95 3.78
C THR A 70 -0.40 -12.59 3.56
N PRO A 71 -1.18 -13.34 2.77
CA PRO A 71 -2.55 -12.94 2.41
C PRO A 71 -3.50 -12.73 3.59
N GLN A 72 -3.27 -13.42 4.72
CA GLN A 72 -4.07 -13.30 5.95
C GLN A 72 -3.80 -12.00 6.72
N ASN A 73 -2.66 -11.35 6.47
CA ASN A 73 -2.25 -10.11 7.13
C ASN A 73 -2.55 -8.87 6.26
N ILE A 74 -3.35 -9.02 5.20
CA ILE A 74 -3.76 -7.92 4.33
C ILE A 74 -5.24 -7.62 4.57
N PHE A 75 -5.50 -6.42 5.09
CA PHE A 75 -6.81 -5.98 5.53
C PHE A 75 -7.33 -4.86 4.60
N SER A 76 -8.58 -4.98 4.15
CA SER A 76 -9.24 -3.93 3.37
C SER A 76 -10.76 -4.01 3.50
N ASP A 77 -11.40 -2.86 3.66
CA ASP A 77 -12.87 -2.73 3.64
C ASP A 77 -13.48 -3.21 2.32
N ALA A 78 -12.73 -3.13 1.22
CA ALA A 78 -13.16 -3.59 -0.10
C ALA A 78 -13.41 -5.11 -0.14
N PHE A 79 -12.72 -5.90 0.69
CA PHE A 79 -12.90 -7.35 0.72
C PHE A 79 -14.26 -7.75 1.31
N ALA A 80 -14.72 -7.00 2.31
CA ALA A 80 -16.03 -7.24 2.92
C ALA A 80 -17.18 -6.93 1.95
N ARG A 81 -17.01 -5.95 1.05
CA ARG A 81 -18.05 -5.53 0.08
C ARG A 81 -18.27 -6.52 -1.06
N LEU A 82 -17.38 -7.49 -1.26
CA LEU A 82 -17.49 -8.51 -2.31
C LEU A 82 -18.18 -9.79 -1.83
N MET A 83 -18.35 -9.94 -0.52
CA MET A 83 -19.01 -11.09 0.10
C MET A 83 -20.51 -10.85 0.35
N ASN A 84 -21.01 -9.68 -0.07
CA ASN A 84 -22.43 -9.29 -0.11
C ASN A 84 -22.84 -9.06 -1.56
#